data_AF-A0A2E8D2M3-F1
#
_entry.id   AF-A0A2E8D2M3-F1
#
_cell.length_a   1.000
_cell.length_b   1.000
_cell.length_c   1.000
_cell.angle_alpha   90.00
_cell.angle_beta   90.00
_cell.angle_gamma   90.00
#
_symmetry.space_group_name_H-M   'P 1'
#
loop_
_entity.id
_entity.type
_entity.pdbx_description
1 polymer ?
#
loop_
_entity_poly.entity_id
_entity_poly.type
_entity_poly.pdbx_seq_one_letter_code
_entity_poly.pdbx_strand_id
1 'polypeptide(L)'
;MARHEQDREDLMREATALVRRVEVALPDQAGTCVIGFRRDGAASVFFGADPVFQFNTQGELRRAFIDGKLVKAELGKLVWLERVRTDTTVQLLRRDFTKTERDAFLAAAQAYLNKLGQYFAKEIDVVSQVPQAEMVSSDVERWLASLADPIAIAERPNVGA
;
A
#
# COMPACT_ATOMS: atom_id res chain seq x y z
N MET A 1 23.32 -4.12 -9.88
CA MET A 1 22.44 -4.69 -10.91
C MET A 1 22.19 -6.17 -10.59
N ALA A 2 21.30 -6.49 -9.64
CA ALA A 2 20.85 -7.87 -9.28
C ALA A 2 19.97 -7.88 -8.00
N ARG A 3 19.08 -6.91 -7.80
CA ARG A 3 18.15 -6.91 -6.64
C ARG A 3 16.68 -6.73 -7.01
N HIS A 4 16.36 -6.33 -8.24
CA HIS A 4 14.99 -5.95 -8.58
C HIS A 4 14.06 -7.13 -8.89
N GLU A 5 14.52 -8.23 -9.48
CA GLU A 5 13.62 -9.35 -9.86
C GLU A 5 13.24 -10.23 -8.66
N GLN A 6 14.20 -10.49 -7.77
CA GLN A 6 14.04 -11.44 -6.67
C GLN A 6 13.19 -10.86 -5.54
N ASP A 7 13.35 -9.57 -5.24
CA ASP A 7 12.49 -8.85 -4.30
C ASP A 7 11.03 -8.76 -4.79
N ARG A 8 10.77 -8.84 -6.12
CA ARG A 8 9.42 -8.83 -6.71
C ARG A 8 8.72 -10.18 -6.57
N GLU A 9 9.41 -11.27 -6.91
CA GLU A 9 8.87 -12.64 -6.80
C GLU A 9 8.49 -13.00 -5.36
N ASP A 10 9.20 -12.45 -4.37
CA ASP A 10 8.90 -12.73 -2.96
C ASP A 10 7.65 -12.00 -2.46
N LEU A 11 7.26 -10.83 -3.00
CA LEU A 11 6.12 -10.07 -2.45
C LEU A 11 4.81 -10.86 -2.46
N MET A 12 4.49 -11.56 -3.55
CA MET A 12 3.28 -12.40 -3.62
C MET A 12 3.31 -13.60 -2.66
N ARG A 13 4.51 -14.13 -2.35
CA ARG A 13 4.69 -15.23 -1.40
C ARG A 13 4.67 -14.74 0.04
N GLU A 14 5.31 -13.61 0.31
CA GLU A 14 5.45 -12.99 1.64
C GLU A 14 4.16 -12.33 2.13
N ALA A 15 3.30 -11.85 1.21
CA ALA A 15 1.99 -11.29 1.50
C ALA A 15 0.95 -12.33 1.98
N THR A 16 1.38 -13.31 2.78
CA THR A 16 0.59 -14.41 3.37
C THR A 16 -0.61 -13.94 4.18
N ALA A 17 -0.55 -12.73 4.75
CA ALA A 17 -1.65 -12.15 5.49
C ALA A 17 -2.81 -11.68 4.59
N LEU A 18 -2.57 -11.49 3.29
CA LEU A 18 -3.58 -11.15 2.30
C LEU A 18 -4.14 -12.45 1.70
N VAL A 19 -5.27 -12.89 2.24
CA VAL A 19 -5.90 -14.15 1.84
C VAL A 19 -6.51 -14.09 0.44
N ARG A 20 -6.80 -12.87 -0.03
CA ARG A 20 -7.28 -12.59 -1.39
C ARG A 20 -6.39 -11.52 -1.98
N ARG A 21 -5.57 -11.85 -2.98
CA ARG A 21 -4.59 -10.94 -3.57
C ARG A 21 -4.36 -11.23 -5.05
N VAL A 22 -4.01 -10.19 -5.79
CA VAL A 22 -3.73 -10.23 -7.22
C VAL A 22 -2.44 -9.46 -7.48
N GLU A 23 -1.62 -10.00 -8.37
CA GLU A 23 -0.47 -9.33 -8.96
C GLU A 23 -0.81 -8.94 -10.38
N VAL A 24 -0.58 -7.68 -10.72
CA VAL A 24 -0.90 -7.12 -12.03
C VAL A 24 0.34 -6.44 -12.62
N ALA A 25 0.50 -6.52 -13.94
CA ALA A 25 1.55 -5.81 -14.65
C ALA A 25 1.15 -4.34 -14.83
N LEU A 26 2.05 -3.41 -14.55
CA LEU A 26 1.77 -1.98 -14.68
C LEU A 26 2.17 -1.50 -16.08
N PRO A 27 1.24 -1.04 -16.94
CA PRO A 27 1.52 -0.81 -18.36
C PRO A 27 2.66 0.17 -18.69
N ASP A 28 2.83 1.22 -17.89
CA ASP A 28 3.80 2.30 -18.19
C ASP A 28 5.14 2.14 -17.47
N GLN A 29 5.36 1.04 -16.76
CA GLN A 29 6.52 0.87 -15.89
C GLN A 29 6.92 -0.62 -15.85
N ALA A 30 8.22 -0.89 -15.95
CA ALA A 30 8.75 -2.25 -15.83
C ALA A 30 8.62 -2.74 -14.37
N GLY A 31 7.42 -3.18 -13.99
CA GLY A 31 7.09 -3.64 -12.65
C GLY A 31 5.68 -4.17 -12.51
N THR A 32 5.44 -4.84 -11.40
CA THR A 32 4.12 -5.35 -11.00
C THR A 32 3.61 -4.61 -9.78
N CYS A 33 2.30 -4.67 -9.58
CA CYS A 33 1.65 -4.24 -8.36
C CYS A 33 0.94 -5.42 -7.72
N VAL A 34 1.16 -5.63 -6.43
CA VAL A 34 0.40 -6.60 -5.64
C VAL A 34 -0.66 -5.86 -4.85
N ILE A 35 -1.91 -6.24 -5.03
CA ILE A 35 -3.04 -5.72 -4.26
C ILE A 35 -3.69 -6.88 -3.55
N GLY A 36 -4.05 -6.71 -2.28
CA GLY A 36 -4.81 -7.74 -1.60
C GLY A 36 -5.49 -7.30 -0.32
N PHE A 37 -6.30 -8.22 0.18
CA PHE A 37 -7.20 -8.06 1.29
C PHE A 37 -6.92 -9.13 2.35
N ARG A 38 -6.89 -8.69 3.60
CA ARG A 38 -6.90 -9.57 4.78
C ARG A 38 -8.29 -10.18 4.96
N ARG A 39 -8.40 -11.18 5.85
CA ARG A 39 -9.71 -11.82 6.17
C ARG A 39 -10.73 -10.84 6.73
N ASP A 40 -10.26 -9.80 7.42
CA ASP A 40 -11.07 -8.73 8.00
C ASP A 40 -11.51 -7.67 6.96
N GLY A 41 -11.04 -7.77 5.70
CA GLY A 41 -11.35 -6.83 4.62
C GLY A 41 -10.34 -5.69 4.45
N ALA A 42 -9.35 -5.55 5.33
CA ALA A 42 -8.37 -4.49 5.21
C ALA A 42 -7.43 -4.71 4.01
N ALA A 43 -7.25 -3.66 3.22
CA ALA A 43 -6.51 -3.71 1.96
C ALA A 43 -5.03 -3.30 2.12
N SER A 44 -4.20 -3.79 1.22
CA SER A 44 -2.82 -3.33 1.05
C SER A 44 -2.44 -3.35 -0.43
N VAL A 45 -1.65 -2.36 -0.84
CA VAL A 45 -1.19 -2.13 -2.21
C VAL A 45 0.33 -1.99 -2.18
N PHE A 46 1.03 -2.80 -2.96
CA PHE A 46 2.49 -2.85 -3.06
C PHE A 46 2.87 -2.53 -4.50
N PHE A 47 3.51 -1.39 -4.73
CA PHE A 47 4.08 -1.03 -6.03
C PHE A 47 5.54 -1.50 -6.05
N GLY A 48 5.74 -2.81 -6.18
CA GLY A 48 7.02 -3.44 -5.86
C GLY A 48 7.34 -3.31 -4.36
N ALA A 49 8.62 -3.10 -4.02
CA ALA A 49 9.06 -2.99 -2.63
C ALA A 49 8.75 -1.60 -2.00
N ASP A 50 8.63 -0.56 -2.83
CA ASP A 50 8.38 0.83 -2.44
C ASP A 50 7.78 1.57 -3.64
N PRO A 51 6.59 2.22 -3.53
CA PRO A 51 5.82 2.42 -2.29
C PRO A 51 4.85 1.30 -1.92
N VAL A 52 4.51 1.25 -0.63
CA VAL A 52 3.47 0.37 -0.06
C VAL A 52 2.43 1.22 0.68
N PHE A 53 1.14 0.95 0.46
CA PHE A 53 0.03 1.57 1.18
C PHE A 53 -0.83 0.51 1.86
N GLN A 54 -1.16 0.73 3.13
CA GLN A 54 -1.97 -0.19 3.92
C GLN A 54 -3.15 0.57 4.51
N PHE A 55 -4.33 0.00 4.37
CA PHE A 55 -5.59 0.56 4.80
C PHE A 55 -6.18 -0.25 5.96
N ASN A 56 -7.07 0.35 6.73
CA ASN A 56 -7.94 -0.39 7.64
C ASN A 56 -9.18 -0.90 6.89
N THR A 57 -10.11 -1.53 7.61
CA THR A 57 -11.34 -2.08 7.04
C THR A 57 -12.34 -1.02 6.57
N GLN A 58 -12.14 0.25 6.94
CA GLN A 58 -12.93 1.40 6.51
C GLN A 58 -12.35 2.10 5.27
N GLY A 59 -11.25 1.56 4.70
CA GLY A 59 -10.57 2.20 3.57
C GLY A 59 -9.73 3.42 3.96
N GLU A 60 -9.45 3.62 5.25
CA GLU A 60 -8.62 4.72 5.73
C GLU A 60 -7.14 4.30 5.77
N LEU A 61 -6.24 5.19 5.34
CA LEU A 61 -4.81 4.94 5.35
C LEU A 61 -4.31 4.82 6.78
N ARG A 62 -3.72 3.66 7.11
CA ARG A 62 -3.15 3.39 8.43
C ARG A 62 -1.64 3.35 8.45
N ARG A 63 -1.00 2.90 7.36
CA ARG A 63 0.46 2.80 7.23
C ARG A 63 0.87 2.94 5.77
N ALA A 64 2.05 3.49 5.54
CA ALA A 64 2.69 3.42 4.24
C ALA A 64 4.20 3.22 4.42
N PHE A 65 4.86 2.69 3.40
CA PHE A 65 6.30 2.72 3.26
C PHE A 65 6.61 3.44 1.94
N ILE A 66 7.31 4.56 2.02
CA ILE A 66 7.64 5.37 0.84
C ILE A 66 9.00 6.03 1.04
N ASP A 67 9.82 6.05 -0.01
CA ASP A 67 11.17 6.62 -0.01
C ASP A 67 12.03 6.11 1.16
N GLY A 68 11.91 4.81 1.47
CA GLY A 68 12.64 4.18 2.57
C GLY A 68 12.11 4.53 3.98
N LYS A 69 11.01 5.28 4.10
CA LYS A 69 10.46 5.75 5.36
C LYS A 69 9.14 5.10 5.69
N LEU A 70 8.96 4.74 6.96
CA LEU A 70 7.69 4.20 7.45
C LEU A 70 6.77 5.33 7.91
N VAL A 71 5.61 5.45 7.28
CA VAL A 71 4.50 6.32 7.68
C VAL A 71 3.49 5.51 8.47
N LYS A 72 2.92 6.11 9.51
CA LYS A 72 1.82 5.53 10.28
C LYS A 72 0.77 6.58 10.63
N ALA A 73 -0.49 6.17 10.65
CA ALA A 73 -1.57 6.94 11.23
C ALA A 73 -1.64 6.73 12.75
N GLU A 74 -1.74 7.83 13.50
CA GLU A 74 -1.92 7.87 14.94
C GLU A 74 -2.96 8.92 15.29
N LEU A 75 -4.13 8.49 15.76
CA LEU A 75 -5.23 9.38 16.17
C LEU A 75 -5.59 10.41 15.06
N GLY A 76 -5.68 9.94 13.81
CA GLY A 76 -6.05 10.76 12.66
C GLY A 76 -4.93 11.64 12.11
N LYS A 77 -3.70 11.50 12.61
CA LYS A 77 -2.50 12.22 12.13
C LYS A 77 -1.51 11.26 11.51
N LEU A 78 -0.68 11.75 10.59
CA LEU A 78 0.44 10.99 10.05
C LEU A 78 1.73 11.30 10.80
N VAL A 79 2.51 10.25 11.04
CA VAL A 79 3.85 10.32 11.63
C VAL A 79 4.85 9.56 10.77
N TRP A 80 6.07 10.07 10.67
CA TRP A 80 7.21 9.34 10.14
C TRP A 80 7.91 8.60 11.26
N LEU A 81 8.31 7.36 10.97
CA LEU A 81 9.18 6.55 11.79
C LEU A 81 10.47 6.30 11.01
N GLU A 82 11.58 6.83 11.52
CA GLU A 82 12.90 6.67 10.93
C GLU A 82 13.79 5.87 11.86
N ARG A 83 14.42 4.80 11.34
CA ARG A 83 15.42 4.04 12.09
C ARG A 83 16.78 4.70 11.90
N VAL A 84 17.25 5.40 12.90
CA VAL A 84 18.59 5.98 12.93
C VAL A 84 19.53 5.00 13.63
N ARG A 85 20.51 4.48 12.89
CA ARG A 85 21.57 3.65 13.48
C ARG A 85 22.68 4.56 13.97
N THR A 86 23.03 4.41 15.24
CA THR A 86 24.22 4.97 15.85
C THR A 86 25.25 3.85 16.04
N ASP A 87 26.50 4.20 16.35
CA ASP A 87 27.59 3.22 16.55
C ASP A 87 27.29 2.18 17.65
N THR A 88 26.35 2.47 18.56
CA THR A 88 26.03 1.62 19.71
C THR A 88 24.57 1.19 19.77
N THR A 89 23.64 1.91 19.12
CA THR A 89 22.19 1.64 19.24
C THR A 89 21.43 1.94 17.96
N VAL A 90 20.30 1.26 17.76
CA VAL A 90 19.30 1.64 16.75
C VAL A 90 18.20 2.42 17.44
N GLN A 91 18.02 3.70 17.07
CA GLN A 91 16.96 4.55 17.57
C GLN A 91 15.81 4.60 16.55
N LEU A 92 14.57 4.59 17.04
CA LEU A 92 13.39 4.83 16.22
C LEU A 92 12.90 6.26 16.48
N LEU A 93 13.22 7.17 15.57
CA LEU A 93 12.78 8.56 15.66
C LEU A 93 11.37 8.68 15.11
N ARG A 94 10.47 9.22 15.94
CA ARG A 94 9.11 9.60 15.56
C ARG A 94 9.07 11.10 15.28
N ARG A 95 8.49 11.48 14.14
CA ARG A 95 8.22 12.88 13.80
C ARG A 95 6.82 13.05 13.24
N ASP A 96 6.07 14.02 13.74
CA ASP A 96 4.78 14.40 13.18
C ASP A 96 4.97 15.05 11.81
N PHE A 97 4.06 14.77 10.88
CA PHE A 97 3.97 15.54 9.64
C PHE A 97 3.54 16.97 9.95
N THR A 98 4.17 17.92 9.27
CA THR A 98 3.56 19.26 9.11
C THR A 98 2.34 19.17 8.20
N LYS A 99 1.47 20.18 8.24
CA LYS A 99 0.30 20.25 7.36
C LYS A 99 0.69 20.11 5.89
N THR A 100 1.71 20.85 5.45
CA THR A 100 2.19 20.84 4.06
C THR A 100 2.73 19.46 3.65
N GLU A 101 3.54 18.82 4.50
CA GLU A 101 4.04 17.47 4.22
C GLU A 101 2.90 16.46 4.13
N ARG A 102 1.90 16.59 5.01
CA ARG A 102 0.74 15.68 5.03
C ARG A 102 -0.05 15.82 3.74
N ASP A 103 -0.37 17.05 3.36
CA ASP A 103 -1.18 17.33 2.17
C ASP A 103 -0.45 16.86 0.90
N ALA A 104 0.87 17.10 0.81
CA ALA A 104 1.70 16.62 -0.29
C ALA A 104 1.76 15.08 -0.35
N PHE A 105 1.94 14.42 0.80
CA PHE A 105 1.97 12.96 0.87
C PHE A 105 0.63 12.33 0.49
N LEU A 106 -0.49 12.86 0.97
CA LEU A 106 -1.83 12.36 0.62
C LEU A 106 -2.12 12.57 -0.88
N ALA A 107 -1.73 13.71 -1.45
CA ALA A 107 -1.87 13.96 -2.87
C ALA A 107 -1.03 12.97 -3.72
N ALA A 108 0.20 12.68 -3.29
CA ALA A 108 1.05 11.69 -3.95
C ALA A 108 0.44 10.28 -3.85
N ALA A 109 0.00 9.86 -2.67
CA ALA A 109 -0.67 8.57 -2.46
C ALA A 109 -1.94 8.44 -3.33
N GLN A 110 -2.76 9.50 -3.38
CA GLN A 110 -3.94 9.56 -4.24
C GLN A 110 -3.58 9.39 -5.72
N ALA A 111 -2.49 10.03 -6.17
CA ALA A 111 -2.04 9.90 -7.56
C ALA A 111 -1.65 8.45 -7.91
N TYR A 112 -0.97 7.73 -7.00
CA TYR A 112 -0.68 6.30 -7.19
C TYR A 112 -1.95 5.45 -7.32
N LEU A 113 -2.92 5.63 -6.42
CA LEU A 113 -4.16 4.85 -6.43
C LEU A 113 -5.06 5.20 -7.61
N ASN A 114 -5.16 6.48 -7.98
CA ASN A 114 -5.89 6.91 -9.17
C ASN A 114 -5.28 6.33 -10.44
N LYS A 115 -3.95 6.31 -10.55
CA LYS A 115 -3.26 5.69 -11.69
C LYS A 115 -3.52 4.19 -11.74
N LEU A 116 -3.51 3.51 -10.60
CA LEU A 116 -3.87 2.10 -10.51
C LEU A 116 -5.31 1.85 -10.98
N GLY A 117 -6.27 2.66 -10.52
CA GLY A 117 -7.67 2.58 -10.96
C GLY A 117 -7.83 2.79 -12.47
N GLN A 118 -7.06 3.70 -13.06
CA GLN A 118 -7.05 3.89 -14.52
C GLN A 118 -6.55 2.66 -15.28
N TYR A 119 -5.59 1.91 -14.72
CA TYR A 119 -5.13 0.67 -15.34
C TYR A 119 -6.20 -0.42 -15.30
N PHE A 120 -6.86 -0.61 -14.16
CA PHE A 120 -7.97 -1.56 -14.07
C PHE A 120 -9.11 -1.20 -15.04
N ALA A 121 -9.45 0.10 -15.19
CA ALA A 121 -10.47 0.55 -16.11
C ALA A 121 -10.14 0.31 -17.61
N LYS A 122 -8.86 0.11 -17.95
CA LYS A 122 -8.39 -0.11 -19.32
C LYS A 122 -8.07 -1.57 -19.64
N GLU A 123 -8.42 -2.49 -18.74
CA GLU A 123 -8.02 -3.89 -18.76
C GLU A 123 -6.52 -4.04 -18.49
N ILE A 124 -6.18 -4.63 -17.34
CA ILE A 124 -4.81 -4.79 -16.85
C ILE A 124 -4.44 -6.27 -16.86
N ASP A 125 -3.20 -6.58 -17.27
CA ASP A 125 -2.72 -7.95 -17.30
C ASP A 125 -2.52 -8.48 -15.88
N VAL A 126 -3.26 -9.53 -15.52
CA VAL A 126 -3.08 -10.27 -14.28
C VAL A 126 -1.90 -11.23 -14.45
N VAL A 127 -0.86 -11.03 -13.65
CA VAL A 127 0.34 -11.89 -13.63
C VAL A 127 0.07 -13.13 -12.79
N SER A 128 -0.50 -12.95 -11.59
CA SER A 128 -0.80 -14.04 -10.68
C SER A 128 -1.92 -13.64 -9.70
N GLN A 129 -2.61 -14.61 -9.09
CA GLN A 129 -3.63 -14.32 -8.08
C GLN A 129 -3.85 -15.48 -7.10
N VAL A 130 -4.37 -15.13 -5.92
CA VAL A 130 -4.78 -16.05 -4.86
C VAL A 130 -6.10 -15.55 -4.26
N PRO A 131 -7.17 -16.35 -4.21
CA PRO A 131 -7.31 -17.69 -4.79
C PRO A 131 -7.33 -17.67 -6.32
N GLN A 132 -6.91 -18.76 -6.98
CA GLN A 132 -6.91 -18.84 -8.45
C GLN A 132 -8.30 -18.87 -9.08
N ALA A 133 -9.31 -19.35 -8.36
CA ALA A 133 -10.67 -19.55 -8.87
C ALA A 133 -11.58 -18.32 -8.71
N GLU A 134 -11.10 -17.22 -8.13
CA GLU A 134 -11.90 -16.02 -7.85
C GLU A 134 -11.49 -14.84 -8.73
N MET A 135 -12.41 -13.90 -8.97
CA MET A 135 -12.11 -12.65 -9.66
C MET A 135 -11.68 -11.59 -8.64
N VAL A 136 -10.43 -11.68 -8.17
CA VAL A 136 -9.89 -10.73 -7.17
C VAL A 136 -9.78 -9.31 -7.75
N SER A 137 -9.51 -9.18 -9.06
CA SER A 137 -9.44 -7.90 -9.77
C SER A 137 -10.71 -7.06 -9.63
N SER A 138 -11.90 -7.66 -9.76
CA SER A 138 -13.17 -6.96 -9.62
C SER A 138 -13.40 -6.41 -8.21
N ASP A 139 -12.87 -7.10 -7.19
CA ASP A 139 -12.94 -6.61 -5.82
C ASP A 139 -11.94 -5.46 -5.58
N VAL A 140 -10.78 -5.48 -6.26
CA VAL A 140 -9.84 -4.35 -6.26
C VAL A 140 -10.47 -3.12 -6.90
N GLU A 141 -11.12 -3.26 -8.05
CA GLU A 141 -11.85 -2.17 -8.70
C GLU A 141 -12.91 -1.56 -7.80
N ARG A 142 -13.76 -2.40 -7.19
CA ARG A 142 -14.79 -1.95 -6.26
C ARG A 142 -14.19 -1.24 -5.06
N TRP A 143 -13.10 -1.77 -4.51
CA TRP A 143 -12.41 -1.17 -3.38
C TRP A 143 -11.81 0.19 -3.74
N LEU A 144 -11.08 0.31 -4.87
CA LEU A 144 -10.51 1.56 -5.34
C LEU A 144 -11.60 2.63 -5.54
N ALA A 145 -12.74 2.25 -6.13
CA ALA A 145 -13.89 3.14 -6.31
C ALA A 145 -14.57 3.55 -4.99
N SER A 146 -14.37 2.80 -3.91
CA SER A 146 -14.93 3.10 -2.58
C SER A 146 -14.04 4.00 -1.71
N LEU A 147 -12.79 4.23 -2.11
CA LEU A 147 -11.87 5.07 -1.35
C LEU A 147 -12.34 6.53 -1.35
N ALA A 148 -12.15 7.19 -0.21
CA ALA A 148 -12.36 8.63 -0.11
C ALA A 148 -11.37 9.39 -1.01
N ASP A 149 -11.83 10.50 -1.60
CA ASP A 149 -11.00 11.47 -2.31
C ASP A 149 -11.17 12.85 -1.64
N PRO A 150 -10.15 13.34 -0.91
CA PRO A 150 -8.83 12.73 -0.70
C PRO A 150 -8.88 11.53 0.27
N ILE A 151 -7.88 10.64 0.19
CA ILE A 151 -7.70 9.52 1.12
C ILE A 151 -7.81 9.98 2.58
N ALA A 152 -8.69 9.32 3.33
CA ALA A 152 -8.85 9.54 4.77
C ALA A 152 -7.69 8.92 5.56
N ILE A 153 -7.24 9.59 6.63
CA ILE A 153 -6.23 9.07 7.56
C ILE A 153 -6.97 8.34 8.69
N ALA A 154 -6.53 7.11 9.01
CA ALA A 154 -7.18 6.31 10.04
C ALA A 154 -7.10 6.96 11.43
N GLU A 155 -8.25 7.19 12.05
CA GLU A 155 -8.30 7.59 13.46
C GLU A 155 -7.93 6.41 14.37
N ARG A 156 -8.39 5.21 13.99
CA ARG A 156 -8.08 3.93 14.62
C ARG A 156 -7.27 3.08 13.64
N PRO A 157 -5.93 3.03 13.76
CA PRO A 157 -5.07 2.35 12.79
C PRO A 157 -5.08 0.82 12.89
N ASN A 158 -5.83 0.25 13.84
CA ASN A 158 -5.98 -1.18 13.98
C ASN A 158 -6.83 -1.74 12.83
N VAL A 159 -6.48 -2.94 12.37
CA VAL A 159 -7.27 -3.69 11.40
C VAL A 159 -8.32 -4.47 12.16
N GLY A 160 -9.48 -3.84 12.40
CA GLY A 160 -10.57 -4.41 13.18
C GLY A 160 -10.29 -4.48 14.69
N ALA A 161 -11.37 -4.59 15.46
CA ALA A 161 -11.37 -4.82 16.91
C ALA A 161 -11.32 -6.32 17.23
#